data_AF-A0AA41HCC1-F1
#
_entry.id   AF-A0AA41HCC1-F1
#
_cell.length_a   1.000
_cell.length_b   1.000
_cell.length_c   1.000
_cell.angle_alpha   90.00
_cell.angle_beta   90.00
_cell.angle_gamma   90.00
#
_symmetry.space_group_name_H-M   'P 1'
#
loop_
_entity.id
_entity.type
_entity.pdbx_description
1 polymer ?
#
loop_
_entity_poly.entity_id
_entity_poly.type
_entity_poly.pdbx_seq_one_letter_code
_entity_poly.pdbx_strand_id
1 'polypeptide(L)'
;GVAQGARGTHPLLTQLLRHEHASLALAQRCSGVAAQTPLFSSLLNYRHSVVEAGDAQQQSNDAWVGVNVIGGEERTNYPLTLSV
;
A
#
# COMPACT_ATOMS: atom_id res chain seq x y z
N GLY A 1 -3.11 11.12 20.13
CA GLY A 1 -4.25 10.42 19.48
C GLY A 1 -3.93 10.09 18.03
N VAL A 2 -4.71 9.23 17.39
CA VAL A 2 -4.45 8.69 16.02
C VAL A 2 -4.22 9.80 14.98
N ALA A 3 -5.05 10.85 14.97
CA ALA A 3 -4.92 11.97 14.03
C ALA A 3 -3.61 12.76 14.18
N GLN A 4 -3.10 12.91 15.41
CA GLN A 4 -1.82 13.56 15.65
C GLN A 4 -0.65 12.68 15.17
N GLY A 5 -0.75 11.36 15.36
CA GLY A 5 0.22 10.41 14.83
C GLY A 5 0.29 10.47 13.31
N ALA A 6 -0.85 10.40 12.62
CA ALA A 6 -0.91 10.49 11.16
C ALA A 6 -0.31 11.79 10.61
N ARG A 7 -0.62 12.94 11.22
CA ARG A 7 -0.05 14.24 10.83
C ARG A 7 1.45 14.32 11.08
N GLY A 8 1.95 13.70 12.15
CA GLY A 8 3.39 13.61 12.44
C GLY A 8 4.15 12.69 11.49
N THR A 9 3.51 11.61 11.02
CA THR A 9 4.12 10.65 10.07
C THR A 9 4.19 11.21 8.65
N HIS A 10 3.23 12.04 8.24
CA HIS A 10 3.18 12.63 6.90
C HIS A 10 4.51 13.26 6.44
N PRO A 11 5.15 14.21 7.18
CA PRO A 11 6.40 14.82 6.75
C PRO A 11 7.55 13.82 6.64
N LEU A 12 7.58 12.77 7.47
CA LEU A 12 8.61 11.72 7.40
C LEU A 12 8.47 10.93 6.10
N LEU A 13 7.25 10.52 5.75
CA LEU A 13 6.98 9.80 4.49
C LEU A 13 7.29 10.68 3.27
N THR A 14 6.94 11.97 3.30
CA THR A 14 7.25 12.90 2.21
C THR A 14 8.76 13.03 1.99
N GLN A 15 9.58 12.99 3.04
CA GLN A 15 11.04 13.03 2.89
C GLN A 15 11.60 11.76 2.25
N LEU A 16 10.98 10.60 2.50
CA LEU A 16 11.38 9.32 1.92
C LEU A 16 11.09 9.22 0.42
N LEU A 17 10.10 9.95 -0.10
CA LEU A 17 9.79 9.99 -1.53
C LEU A 17 10.99 10.38 -2.40
N ARG A 18 11.87 11.25 -1.89
CA ARG A 18 13.12 11.61 -2.60
C ARG A 18 14.07 10.42 -2.82
N HIS A 19 13.84 9.31 -2.14
CA HIS A 19 14.63 8.09 -2.20
C HIS A 19 13.79 6.89 -2.65
N GLU A 20 12.69 7.12 -3.37
CA GLU A 20 11.77 6.05 -3.80
C GLU A 20 12.44 4.97 -4.67
N HIS A 21 13.51 5.34 -5.37
CA HIS A 21 14.30 4.41 -6.18
C HIS A 21 15.39 3.65 -5.40
N ALA A 22 15.61 3.98 -4.12
CA ALA A 22 16.55 3.25 -3.30
C ALA A 22 15.98 1.87 -2.96
N SER A 23 16.65 0.81 -3.42
CA SER A 23 16.21 -0.54 -3.12
C SER A 23 16.26 -0.83 -1.63
N LEU A 24 15.32 -1.65 -1.14
CA LEU A 24 15.29 -2.08 0.26
C LEU A 24 16.61 -2.74 0.68
N ALA A 25 17.21 -3.53 -0.22
CA ALA A 25 18.50 -4.18 0.03
C ALA A 25 19.63 -3.16 0.25
N LEU A 26 19.63 -2.02 -0.46
CA LEU A 26 20.59 -0.94 -0.24
C LEU A 26 20.36 -0.28 1.13
N ALA A 27 19.11 0.06 1.46
CA ALA A 27 18.76 0.62 2.76
C ALA A 27 19.17 -0.31 3.91
N GLN A 28 18.97 -1.62 3.75
CA GLN A 28 19.34 -2.62 4.75
C GLN A 28 20.85 -2.70 4.96
N ARG A 29 21.66 -2.71 3.89
CA ARG A 29 23.14 -2.69 4.01
C ARG A 29 23.66 -1.42 4.68
N CYS A 30 23.01 -0.28 4.45
CA CYS A 30 23.42 1.01 5.02
C CYS A 30 22.83 1.30 6.41
N SER A 31 21.89 0.48 6.90
CA SER A 31 21.13 0.75 8.12
C SER A 31 21.91 0.57 9.43
N GLY A 32 23.03 -0.17 9.41
CA GLY A 32 23.73 -0.58 10.64
C GLY A 32 22.96 -1.59 11.51
N VAL A 33 21.80 -2.07 11.06
CA VAL A 33 21.00 -3.09 11.74
C VAL A 33 21.61 -4.47 11.50
N ALA A 34 21.58 -5.33 12.53
CA ALA A 34 22.10 -6.70 12.44
C ALA A 34 21.39 -7.49 11.34
N ALA A 35 22.13 -8.34 10.61
CA ALA A 35 21.66 -9.01 9.39
C ALA A 35 20.38 -9.87 9.56
N GLN A 36 20.03 -10.27 10.78
CA GLN A 36 18.84 -11.09 11.08
C GLN A 36 17.67 -10.27 11.65
N THR A 37 17.82 -8.95 11.80
CA THR A 37 16.76 -8.07 12.32
C THR A 37 16.05 -7.37 11.16
N PRO A 38 14.71 -7.46 11.06
CA PRO A 38 13.98 -6.78 10.00
C PRO A 38 14.02 -5.25 10.22
N LEU A 39 14.16 -4.48 9.13
CA LEU A 39 14.06 -3.01 9.19
C LEU A 39 12.67 -2.52 9.59
N PHE A 40 11.65 -3.29 9.24
CA PHE A 40 10.25 -2.96 9.48
C PHE A 40 9.54 -4.21 10.01
N SER A 41 8.73 -4.04 11.06
CA SER A 41 7.90 -5.11 11.63
C SER A 41 6.48 -5.11 11.07
N SER A 42 6.10 -4.10 10.29
CA SER A 42 4.78 -3.92 9.72
C SER A 42 4.87 -3.13 8.43
N LEU A 43 3.95 -3.39 7.50
CA LEU A 43 3.88 -2.74 6.20
C LEU A 43 2.47 -2.18 6.00
N LEU A 44 2.38 -0.92 5.58
CA LEU A 44 1.14 -0.29 5.13
C LEU A 44 1.16 -0.22 3.62
N ASN A 45 0.28 -0.96 2.97
CA ASN A 45 0.10 -0.87 1.52
C ASN A 45 -1.21 -0.11 1.23
N TYR A 46 -1.09 1.15 0.82
CA TYR A 46 -2.24 1.93 0.37
C TYR A 46 -2.26 1.92 -1.16
N ARG A 47 -3.28 1.27 -1.72
CA ARG A 47 -3.56 1.30 -3.16
C ARG A 47 -4.80 2.14 -3.36
N HIS A 48 -4.61 3.36 -3.87
CA HIS A 48 -5.73 4.11 -4.41
C HIS A 48 -6.12 3.49 -5.75
N SER A 49 -6.94 2.45 -5.68
CA SER A 49 -7.65 1.97 -6.85
C SER A 49 -8.79 2.94 -7.05
N VAL A 50 -8.69 3.76 -8.10
CA VAL A 50 -9.91 4.35 -8.66
C VAL A 50 -10.70 3.16 -9.18
N VAL A 51 -11.53 2.57 -8.33
CA VAL A 51 -12.78 2.04 -8.86
C VAL A 51 -13.48 3.30 -9.30
N GLU A 52 -13.25 3.72 -10.55
CA GLU A 52 -14.16 4.65 -11.17
C GLU A 52 -15.50 3.95 -11.04
N ALA A 53 -16.30 4.39 -10.06
CA ALA A 53 -17.66 3.94 -9.84
C ALA A 53 -18.57 4.26 -11.05
N GLY A 54 -17.99 4.75 -12.15
CA GLY A 54 -18.56 4.80 -13.49
C GLY A 54 -17.79 3.98 -14.53
N ASP A 55 -16.46 4.01 -14.59
CA ASP A 55 -15.75 3.61 -15.83
C ASP A 55 -14.95 2.31 -15.73
N ALA A 56 -14.57 1.84 -14.54
CA ALA A 56 -14.11 0.45 -14.37
C ALA A 56 -15.26 -0.56 -14.58
N GLN A 57 -16.51 -0.11 -14.41
CA GLN A 57 -17.69 -0.90 -14.75
C GLN A 57 -17.99 -0.83 -16.25
N GLN A 58 -17.86 0.33 -16.91
CA GLN A 58 -18.10 0.45 -18.35
C GLN A 58 -17.01 -0.16 -19.24
N GLN A 59 -15.73 -0.01 -18.92
CA GLN A 59 -14.65 -0.53 -19.80
C GLN A 59 -14.38 -2.03 -19.60
N SER A 60 -14.74 -2.59 -18.44
CA SER A 60 -14.77 -4.04 -18.22
C SER A 60 -16.07 -4.68 -18.71
N ASN A 61 -17.16 -3.94 -18.84
CA ASN A 61 -18.46 -4.50 -19.20
C ASN A 61 -18.48 -5.24 -20.54
N ASP A 62 -17.74 -4.81 -21.57
CA ASP A 62 -17.74 -5.52 -22.86
C ASP A 62 -17.09 -6.90 -22.80
N ALA A 63 -16.07 -7.09 -21.95
CA ALA A 63 -15.41 -8.38 -21.74
C ALA A 63 -16.14 -9.27 -20.72
N TRP A 64 -17.04 -8.68 -19.93
CA TRP A 64 -17.71 -9.34 -18.80
C TRP A 64 -19.25 -9.29 -18.90
N VAL A 65 -19.80 -9.10 -20.11
CA VAL A 65 -21.25 -9.13 -20.35
C VAL A 65 -21.85 -10.44 -19.80
N GLY A 66 -22.75 -10.32 -18.82
CA GLY A 66 -23.41 -11.46 -18.17
C GLY A 66 -22.72 -11.99 -16.91
N VAL A 67 -21.60 -11.41 -16.50
CA VAL A 67 -20.94 -11.74 -15.23
C VAL A 67 -21.34 -10.74 -14.16
N ASN A 68 -21.99 -11.24 -13.11
CA ASN A 68 -22.35 -10.43 -11.95
C ASN A 68 -21.27 -10.56 -10.87
N VAL A 69 -20.69 -9.45 -10.44
CA VAL A 69 -19.72 -9.43 -9.33
C VAL A 69 -20.48 -9.58 -8.02
N ILE A 70 -20.30 -10.71 -7.33
CA ILE A 70 -21.00 -11.04 -6.08
C ILE A 70 -20.24 -10.50 -4.85
N GLY A 71 -18.93 -10.23 -5.00
CA GLY A 71 -18.08 -9.66 -3.96
C GLY A 71 -16.59 -9.85 -4.29
N GLY A 72 -15.72 -9.14 -3.57
CA GLY A 72 -14.27 -9.27 -3.65
C GLY A 72 -13.68 -9.47 -2.26
N GLU A 73 -12.83 -10.50 -2.10
CA GLU A 73 -12.09 -10.75 -0.86
C GLU A 73 -10.60 -10.48 -1.12
N GLU A 74 -10.06 -9.44 -0.48
CA GLU A 74 -8.63 -9.18 -0.52
C GLU A 74 -7.90 -10.10 0.46
N ARG A 75 -7.17 -11.08 -0.10
CA ARG A 75 -6.26 -11.92 0.68
C ARG A 75 -4.93 -11.18 0.87
N THR A 76 -4.55 -10.99 2.11
CA THR A 76 -3.32 -10.28 2.49
C THR A 76 -2.57 -11.06 3.57
N ASN A 77 -1.24 -11.12 3.45
CA ASN A 77 -0.36 -11.71 4.45
C ASN A 77 0.21 -10.66 5.42
N TYR A 78 -0.31 -9.42 5.38
CA TYR A 78 0.14 -8.33 6.24
C TYR A 78 -0.71 -8.26 7.51
N PRO A 79 -0.11 -7.92 8.67
CA PRO A 79 -0.78 -7.94 9.96
C PRO A 79 -1.85 -6.85 10.13
N LEU A 80 -1.93 -5.89 9.21
CA LEU A 80 -2.93 -4.84 9.20
C LEU A 80 -3.28 -4.43 7.76
N THR A 81 -4.56 -4.33 7.47
CA THR A 81 -5.10 -3.83 6.20
C THR A 81 -5.99 -2.62 6.48
N LEU A 82 -5.77 -1.53 5.74
CA LEU A 82 -6.58 -0.32 5.80
C LEU A 82 -7.10 -0.02 4.39
N SER A 83 -8.41 -0.18 4.20
CA SER A 83 -9.13 0.22 2.98
C SER A 83 -9.84 1.54 3.27
N VAL A 84 -9.63 2.55 2.42
CA VAL A 84 -10.18 3.91 2.55
C VAL A 84 -11.03 4.23 1.34
#